data_AF-X1IZ28-F1
#
_entry.id   AF-X1IZ28-F1
#
_cell.length_a   1.000
_cell.length_b   1.000
_cell.length_c   1.000
_cell.angle_alpha   90.00
_cell.angle_beta   90.00
_cell.angle_gamma   90.00
#
_symmetry.space_group_name_H-M   'P 1'
#
loop_
_entity.id
_entity.type
_entity.pdbx_description
1 polymer ?
#
loop_
_entity_poly.entity_id
_entity_poly.type
_entity_poly.pdbx_seq_one_letter_code
_entity_poly.pdbx_strand_id
1 'polypeptide(L)'
;MLKDKLQTILYDIENKIARVTFNRPEVHNAFNDVMIKELSMVFDDIARNPDIRVVVVTGKGKSFCAGADLNWMRSVKDYSYEDNLKESLELADMLYKIYASPKPTIARVNGAAIGGGTGLVAVCDIAIAAERAKFSFSEVKLGLIPACISPYVIKKCGEGKCREFFLTGERLTADKACTAGLINAVVELEGIDTFIDELVSKLVSSGPAAIKSCKELLR
;
A
#
# COMPACT_ATOMS: atom_id res chain seq x y z
N MET A 1 2.61 -7.45 -23.21
CA MET A 1 1.59 -6.81 -22.34
C MET A 1 2.30 -6.19 -21.14
N LEU A 2 1.71 -5.23 -20.40
CA LEU A 2 2.39 -4.58 -19.26
C LEU A 2 2.95 -5.61 -18.26
N LYS A 3 2.17 -6.67 -17.98
CA LYS A 3 2.56 -7.80 -17.13
C LYS A 3 3.89 -8.49 -17.51
N ASP A 4 4.28 -8.46 -18.79
CA ASP A 4 5.51 -9.12 -19.27
C ASP A 4 6.77 -8.25 -19.06
N LYS A 5 6.60 -7.01 -18.57
CA LYS A 5 7.69 -6.04 -18.34
C LYS A 5 7.98 -5.80 -16.86
N LEU A 6 7.23 -6.44 -15.96
CA LEU A 6 7.35 -6.26 -14.51
C LEU A 6 8.28 -7.33 -13.91
N GLN A 7 9.17 -6.90 -13.04
CA GLN A 7 10.16 -7.73 -12.35
C GLN A 7 9.76 -7.96 -10.89
N THR A 8 9.18 -6.96 -10.25
CA THR A 8 8.90 -6.93 -8.81
C THR A 8 7.42 -7.04 -8.47
N ILE A 9 6.54 -6.87 -9.46
CA ILE A 9 5.09 -6.92 -9.33
C ILE A 9 4.51 -7.99 -10.26
N LEU A 10 3.63 -8.84 -9.73
CA LEU A 10 2.70 -9.62 -10.56
C LEU A 10 1.42 -8.82 -10.73
N TYR A 11 0.99 -8.67 -11.99
CA TYR A 11 -0.20 -7.92 -12.35
C TYR A 11 -1.13 -8.77 -13.21
N ASP A 12 -2.27 -9.15 -12.64
CA ASP A 12 -3.29 -9.99 -13.27
C ASP A 12 -4.66 -9.34 -13.24
N ILE A 13 -5.48 -9.59 -14.27
CA ILE A 13 -6.84 -9.06 -14.38
C ILE A 13 -7.78 -10.22 -14.68
N GLU A 14 -8.66 -10.52 -13.73
CA GLU A 14 -9.64 -11.59 -13.85
C GLU A 14 -10.97 -11.12 -13.27
N ASN A 15 -12.09 -11.44 -13.92
CA ASN A 15 -13.44 -11.13 -13.41
C ASN A 15 -13.64 -9.67 -12.98
N LYS A 16 -13.03 -8.74 -13.74
CA LYS A 16 -13.01 -7.29 -13.49
C LYS A 16 -12.20 -6.85 -12.25
N ILE A 17 -11.34 -7.72 -11.73
CA ILE A 17 -10.52 -7.49 -10.55
C ILE A 17 -9.06 -7.43 -11.01
N ALA A 18 -8.40 -6.32 -10.72
CA ALA A 18 -6.95 -6.21 -10.86
C ALA A 18 -6.27 -6.71 -9.58
N ARG A 19 -5.46 -7.76 -9.67
CA ARG A 19 -4.62 -8.24 -8.56
C ARG A 19 -3.20 -7.73 -8.77
N VAL A 20 -2.73 -6.90 -7.83
CA VAL A 20 -1.38 -6.34 -7.79
C VAL A 20 -0.62 -7.01 -6.64
N THR A 21 0.28 -7.93 -6.96
CA THR A 21 1.01 -8.71 -5.96
C THR A 21 2.49 -8.34 -5.95
N PHE A 22 2.99 -7.86 -4.81
CA PHE A 22 4.42 -7.65 -4.62
C PHE A 22 5.14 -9.00 -4.61
N ASN A 23 6.17 -9.15 -5.44
CA ASN A 23 6.79 -10.43 -5.76
C ASN A 23 8.31 -10.38 -5.55
N ARG A 24 8.71 -9.92 -4.37
CA ARG A 24 10.10 -10.02 -3.86
C ARG A 24 10.13 -10.72 -2.49
N PRO A 25 9.52 -11.92 -2.34
CA PRO A 25 9.30 -12.55 -1.04
C PRO A 25 10.60 -12.83 -0.26
N GLU A 26 11.71 -13.05 -0.97
CA GLU A 26 13.05 -13.30 -0.42
C GLU A 26 13.62 -12.11 0.37
N VAL A 27 13.18 -10.89 0.05
CA VAL A 27 13.49 -9.67 0.81
C VAL A 27 12.24 -9.09 1.46
N HIS A 28 11.27 -9.95 1.77
CA HIS A 28 10.01 -9.56 2.43
C HIS A 28 9.24 -8.45 1.72
N ASN A 29 9.29 -8.43 0.38
CA ASN A 29 8.65 -7.43 -0.47
C ASN A 29 9.07 -6.00 -0.10
N ALA A 30 10.28 -5.80 0.41
CA ALA A 30 10.83 -4.46 0.57
C ALA A 30 10.85 -3.77 -0.79
N PHE A 31 10.43 -2.50 -0.86
CA PHE A 31 10.40 -1.77 -2.12
C PHE A 31 11.73 -1.09 -2.40
N ASN A 32 12.04 -0.99 -3.69
CA ASN A 32 13.17 -0.25 -4.27
C ASN A 32 12.65 0.63 -5.41
N ASP A 33 13.56 1.33 -6.09
CA ASP A 33 13.23 2.21 -7.22
C ASP A 33 12.47 1.49 -8.35
N VAL A 34 12.84 0.23 -8.66
CA VAL A 34 12.17 -0.58 -9.68
C VAL A 34 10.70 -0.81 -9.31
N MET A 35 10.45 -1.24 -8.08
CA MET A 35 9.09 -1.50 -7.60
C MET A 35 8.23 -0.23 -7.53
N ILE A 36 8.82 0.91 -7.17
CA ILE A 36 8.14 2.23 -7.19
C ILE A 36 7.69 2.56 -8.63
N LYS A 37 8.59 2.44 -9.61
CA LYS A 37 8.28 2.70 -11.02
C LYS A 37 7.22 1.74 -11.56
N GLU A 38 7.34 0.45 -11.24
CA GLU A 38 6.38 -0.57 -11.65
C GLU A 38 4.98 -0.33 -11.08
N LEU A 39 4.87 0.02 -9.80
CA LEU A 39 3.58 0.37 -9.19
C LEU A 39 2.98 1.62 -9.83
N SER A 40 3.80 2.63 -10.10
CA SER A 40 3.35 3.84 -10.81
C SER A 40 2.78 3.49 -12.20
N MET A 41 3.48 2.66 -12.98
CA MET A 41 3.02 2.19 -14.30
C MET A 41 1.75 1.33 -14.22
N VAL A 42 1.66 0.43 -13.25
CA VAL A 42 0.48 -0.43 -13.04
C VAL A 42 -0.74 0.40 -12.68
N PHE A 43 -0.60 1.41 -11.82
CA PHE A 43 -1.73 2.26 -11.45
C PHE A 43 -2.15 3.22 -12.57
N ASP A 44 -1.24 3.63 -13.46
CA ASP A 44 -1.60 4.35 -14.70
C ASP A 44 -2.40 3.47 -15.67
N ASP A 45 -2.11 2.17 -15.74
CA ASP A 45 -2.89 1.20 -16.54
C ASP A 45 -4.28 0.97 -15.92
N ILE A 46 -4.34 0.67 -14.62
CA ILE A 46 -5.57 0.49 -13.85
C ILE A 46 -6.53 1.68 -14.03
N ALA A 47 -6.02 2.91 -13.97
CA ALA A 47 -6.84 4.10 -14.07
C ALA A 47 -7.54 4.22 -15.45
N ARG A 48 -6.88 3.77 -16.52
CA ARG A 48 -7.35 3.87 -17.90
C ARG A 48 -8.11 2.63 -18.39
N ASN A 49 -7.97 1.50 -17.70
CA ASN A 49 -8.55 0.25 -18.12
C ASN A 49 -10.05 0.15 -17.73
N PRO A 50 -10.99 0.07 -18.69
CA PRO A 50 -12.42 -0.02 -18.41
C PRO A 50 -12.84 -1.41 -17.88
N ASP A 51 -12.05 -2.46 -18.13
CA ASP A 51 -12.34 -3.82 -17.70
C ASP A 51 -12.11 -4.00 -16.19
N ILE A 52 -11.31 -3.12 -15.58
CA ILE A 52 -11.05 -3.14 -14.14
C ILE A 52 -12.13 -2.38 -13.37
N ARG A 53 -12.69 -3.04 -12.37
CA ARG A 53 -13.70 -2.52 -11.44
C ARG A 53 -13.21 -2.39 -10.01
N VAL A 54 -12.29 -3.25 -9.57
CA VAL A 54 -11.72 -3.25 -8.21
C VAL A 54 -10.24 -3.63 -8.29
N VAL A 55 -9.42 -3.09 -7.39
CA VAL A 55 -8.00 -3.43 -7.27
C VAL A 55 -7.75 -4.10 -5.92
N VAL A 56 -7.07 -5.23 -5.90
CA VAL A 56 -6.59 -5.88 -4.68
C VAL A 56 -5.07 -5.85 -4.69
N VAL A 57 -4.47 -5.25 -3.67
CA VAL A 57 -3.02 -5.13 -3.49
C VAL A 57 -2.59 -6.06 -2.36
N THR A 58 -1.58 -6.91 -2.59
CA THR A 58 -1.06 -7.84 -1.59
C THR A 58 0.42 -8.13 -1.78
N GLY A 59 1.06 -8.81 -0.81
CA GLY A 59 2.43 -9.28 -0.92
C GLY A 59 2.50 -10.80 -1.02
N LYS A 60 3.37 -11.33 -1.88
CA LYS A 60 3.66 -12.77 -1.93
C LYS A 60 4.47 -13.19 -0.70
N GLY A 61 4.20 -14.39 -0.19
CA GLY A 61 4.94 -14.97 0.93
C GLY A 61 4.46 -14.50 2.30
N LYS A 62 5.39 -14.32 3.24
CA LYS A 62 5.08 -14.08 4.67
C LYS A 62 4.79 -12.62 5.03
N SER A 63 5.21 -11.68 4.18
CA SER A 63 5.09 -10.24 4.45
C SER A 63 4.23 -9.57 3.39
N PHE A 64 3.56 -8.49 3.77
CA PHE A 64 2.98 -7.56 2.80
C PHE A 64 4.12 -6.77 2.15
N CYS A 65 4.82 -5.93 2.94
CA CYS A 65 5.98 -5.15 2.50
C CYS A 65 6.80 -4.72 3.73
N ALA A 66 8.06 -5.15 3.82
CA ALA A 66 8.93 -4.85 4.98
C ALA A 66 9.54 -3.44 4.97
N GLY A 67 9.12 -2.55 4.07
CA GLY A 67 9.60 -1.17 3.97
C GLY A 67 10.62 -0.99 2.86
N ALA A 68 11.56 -0.06 3.04
CA ALA A 68 12.59 0.21 2.05
C ALA A 68 13.64 -0.91 2.03
N ASP A 69 14.07 -1.30 0.83
CA ASP A 69 15.14 -2.27 0.62
C ASP A 69 16.46 -1.75 1.20
N LEU A 70 17.18 -2.59 1.97
CA LEU A 70 18.43 -2.20 2.63
C LEU A 70 19.53 -1.81 1.63
N ASN A 71 19.58 -2.46 0.47
CA ASN A 71 20.59 -2.14 -0.55
C ASN A 71 20.25 -0.82 -1.23
N TRP A 72 18.97 -0.53 -1.45
CA TRP A 72 18.53 0.78 -1.92
C TRP A 72 18.79 1.87 -0.89
N MET A 73 18.50 1.63 0.40
CA MET A 73 18.85 2.57 1.47
C MET A 73 20.36 2.83 1.58
N ARG A 74 21.21 1.87 1.21
CA ARG A 74 22.66 2.08 1.14
C ARG A 74 23.05 2.92 -0.07
N SER A 75 22.43 2.73 -1.23
CA SER A 75 22.75 3.50 -2.44
C SER A 75 22.40 4.97 -2.30
N VAL A 76 21.34 5.31 -1.56
CA VAL A 76 20.90 6.70 -1.35
C VAL A 76 21.73 7.46 -0.32
N LYS A 77 22.63 6.79 0.41
CA LYS A 77 23.46 7.44 1.44
C LYS A 77 24.36 8.53 0.85
N ASP A 78 24.84 8.32 -0.37
CA ASP A 78 25.79 9.21 -1.04
C ASP A 78 25.10 10.20 -1.99
N TYR A 79 23.77 10.28 -1.96
CA TYR A 79 22.98 11.17 -2.82
C TYR A 79 23.09 12.63 -2.40
N SER A 80 22.99 13.54 -3.37
CA SER A 80 22.77 14.96 -3.07
C SER A 80 21.37 15.20 -2.50
N TYR A 81 21.10 16.43 -2.08
CA TYR A 81 19.75 16.83 -1.71
C TYR A 81 18.78 16.70 -2.89
N GLU A 82 19.19 17.12 -4.09
CA GLU A 82 18.40 17.09 -5.31
C GLU A 82 18.07 15.65 -5.74
N ASP A 83 19.03 14.73 -5.64
CA ASP A 83 18.82 13.32 -5.93
C ASP A 83 17.81 12.69 -4.95
N ASN A 84 17.95 12.98 -3.65
CA ASN A 84 17.01 12.53 -2.62
C ASN A 84 15.60 13.11 -2.82
N LEU A 85 15.51 14.39 -3.19
CA LEU A 85 14.24 15.06 -3.47
C LEU A 85 13.56 14.41 -4.67
N LYS A 86 14.31 14.14 -5.74
CA LYS A 86 13.78 13.48 -6.93
C LYS A 86 13.21 12.10 -6.61
N GLU A 87 13.95 11.24 -5.90
CA GLU A 87 13.44 9.92 -5.52
C GLU A 87 12.24 10.01 -4.56
N SER A 88 12.26 10.97 -3.62
CA SER A 88 11.12 11.20 -2.72
C SER A 88 9.86 11.62 -3.47
N LEU A 89 10.01 12.41 -4.54
CA LEU A 89 8.92 12.80 -5.43
C LEU A 89 8.41 11.63 -6.28
N GLU A 90 9.28 10.73 -6.75
CA GLU A 90 8.86 9.50 -7.44
C GLU A 90 8.05 8.58 -6.52
N LEU A 91 8.48 8.43 -5.26
CA LEU A 91 7.73 7.71 -4.23
C LEU A 91 6.38 8.39 -3.95
N ALA A 92 6.37 9.71 -3.80
CA ALA A 92 5.16 10.48 -3.53
C ALA A 92 4.15 10.40 -4.69
N ASP A 93 4.61 10.47 -5.94
CA ASP A 93 3.79 10.29 -7.14
C ASP A 93 3.17 8.89 -7.19
N MET A 94 3.96 7.85 -6.96
CA MET A 94 3.46 6.46 -6.91
C MET A 94 2.38 6.30 -5.83
N LEU A 95 2.62 6.79 -4.61
CA LEU A 95 1.64 6.75 -3.51
C LEU A 95 0.37 7.53 -3.88
N TYR A 96 0.53 8.71 -4.50
CA TYR A 96 -0.59 9.52 -4.94
C TYR A 96 -1.42 8.83 -6.00
N LYS A 97 -0.81 8.15 -6.99
CA LYS A 97 -1.54 7.39 -8.02
C LYS A 97 -2.40 6.28 -7.44
N ILE A 98 -1.91 5.59 -6.40
CA ILE A 98 -2.70 4.58 -5.67
C ILE A 98 -3.88 5.25 -4.98
N TYR A 99 -3.60 6.27 -4.16
CA TYR A 99 -4.61 7.06 -3.45
C TYR A 99 -5.63 7.71 -4.40
N ALA A 100 -5.20 8.07 -5.61
CA ALA A 100 -5.97 8.73 -6.65
C ALA A 100 -6.72 7.82 -7.58
N SER A 101 -6.54 6.50 -7.45
CA SER A 101 -7.15 5.57 -8.37
C SER A 101 -8.66 5.81 -8.47
N PRO A 102 -9.22 5.96 -9.68
CA PRO A 102 -10.67 6.07 -9.87
C PRO A 102 -11.39 4.76 -9.54
N LYS A 103 -10.64 3.67 -9.35
CA LYS A 103 -11.13 2.36 -8.95
C LYS A 103 -10.94 2.20 -7.43
N PRO A 104 -11.84 1.50 -6.73
CA PRO A 104 -11.65 1.16 -5.33
C PRO A 104 -10.47 0.20 -5.17
N THR A 105 -9.66 0.43 -4.14
CA THR A 105 -8.42 -0.27 -3.82
C THR A 105 -8.53 -0.95 -2.46
N ILE A 106 -8.17 -2.22 -2.40
CA ILE A 106 -8.19 -3.02 -1.18
C ILE A 106 -6.77 -3.53 -0.90
N ALA A 107 -6.21 -3.16 0.26
CA ALA A 107 -5.00 -3.78 0.77
C ALA A 107 -5.35 -5.09 1.49
N ARG A 108 -4.90 -6.22 0.96
CA ARG A 108 -4.92 -7.54 1.63
C ARG A 108 -3.56 -7.76 2.30
N VAL A 109 -3.50 -7.52 3.61
CA VAL A 109 -2.24 -7.51 4.38
C VAL A 109 -2.01 -8.87 5.03
N ASN A 110 -1.19 -9.71 4.39
CA ASN A 110 -0.89 -11.10 4.78
C ASN A 110 0.16 -11.26 5.91
N GLY A 111 0.80 -10.17 6.32
CA GLY A 111 1.88 -10.16 7.30
C GLY A 111 2.46 -8.77 7.53
N ALA A 112 3.77 -8.68 7.77
CA ALA A 112 4.42 -7.40 8.11
C ALA A 112 4.26 -6.33 7.00
N ALA A 113 3.87 -5.12 7.41
CA ALA A 113 3.83 -3.90 6.61
C ALA A 113 4.56 -2.79 7.38
N ILE A 114 5.80 -2.44 6.99
CA ILE A 114 6.70 -1.60 7.80
C ILE A 114 7.14 -0.36 7.02
N GLY A 115 7.26 0.80 7.69
CA GLY A 115 7.71 2.06 7.08
C GLY A 115 6.83 2.42 5.88
N GLY A 116 7.44 2.63 4.71
CA GLY A 116 6.69 2.84 3.46
C GLY A 116 5.72 1.70 3.08
N GLY A 117 5.94 0.48 3.58
CA GLY A 117 4.96 -0.62 3.46
C GLY A 117 3.65 -0.33 4.20
N THR A 118 3.72 0.34 5.36
CA THR A 118 2.54 0.88 6.04
C THR A 118 1.89 2.02 5.24
N GLY A 119 2.71 2.83 4.55
CA GLY A 119 2.22 3.84 3.61
C GLY A 119 1.39 3.26 2.47
N LEU A 120 1.84 2.15 1.87
CA LEU A 120 1.11 1.41 0.84
C LEU A 120 -0.27 0.91 1.33
N VAL A 121 -0.37 0.55 2.62
CA VAL A 121 -1.66 0.22 3.26
C VAL A 121 -2.53 1.47 3.42
N ALA A 122 -1.93 2.59 3.84
CA ALA A 122 -2.64 3.84 4.11
C ALA A 122 -3.16 4.54 2.84
N VAL A 123 -2.55 4.33 1.67
CA VAL A 123 -3.06 4.88 0.40
C VAL A 123 -4.20 4.06 -0.20
N CYS A 124 -4.42 2.82 0.23
CA CYS A 124 -5.56 2.03 -0.20
C CYS A 124 -6.85 2.49 0.51
N ASP A 125 -7.99 2.43 -0.19
CA ASP A 125 -9.28 2.85 0.37
C ASP A 125 -9.68 1.97 1.57
N ILE A 126 -9.56 0.66 1.40
CA ILE A 126 -9.91 -0.34 2.40
C ILE A 126 -8.70 -1.22 2.66
N ALA A 127 -8.44 -1.54 3.92
CA ALA A 127 -7.35 -2.44 4.30
C ALA A 127 -7.85 -3.53 5.25
N ILE A 128 -7.64 -4.78 4.85
CA ILE A 128 -7.98 -5.98 5.62
C ILE A 128 -6.68 -6.69 5.95
N ALA A 129 -6.45 -6.98 7.23
CA ALA A 129 -5.21 -7.59 7.67
C ALA A 129 -5.44 -8.94 8.33
N ALA A 130 -4.51 -9.86 8.11
CA ALA A 130 -4.40 -11.06 8.91
C ALA A 130 -4.09 -10.68 10.37
N GLU A 131 -4.62 -11.41 11.35
CA GLU A 131 -4.37 -11.19 12.78
C GLU A 131 -2.88 -11.09 13.16
N ARG A 132 -2.04 -11.85 12.46
CA ARG A 132 -0.59 -11.85 12.66
C ARG A 132 0.14 -10.64 12.08
N ALA A 133 -0.55 -9.80 11.30
CA ALA A 133 0.07 -8.65 10.65
C ALA A 133 0.66 -7.68 11.68
N LYS A 134 1.77 -7.05 11.30
CA LYS A 134 2.48 -6.07 12.13
C LYS A 134 2.70 -4.81 11.32
N PHE A 135 2.50 -3.66 11.95
CA PHE A 135 2.65 -2.35 11.34
C PHE A 135 3.69 -1.50 12.08
N SER A 136 4.30 -0.52 11.42
CA SER A 136 5.21 0.43 12.07
C SER A 136 5.58 1.59 11.17
N PHE A 137 5.86 2.75 11.77
CA PHE A 137 6.49 3.91 11.13
C PHE A 137 7.91 4.05 11.70
N SER A 138 8.79 3.15 11.28
CA SER A 138 10.11 2.94 11.89
C SER A 138 11.17 3.98 11.51
N GLU A 139 10.82 4.97 10.68
CA GLU A 139 11.74 5.97 10.11
C GLU A 139 12.55 6.70 11.21
N VAL A 140 11.92 7.06 12.33
CA VAL A 140 12.62 7.74 13.44
C VAL A 140 13.72 6.90 14.08
N LYS A 141 13.66 5.57 13.98
CA LYS A 141 14.73 4.67 14.45
C LYS A 141 15.97 4.73 13.58
N LEU A 142 15.85 5.28 12.36
CA LEU A 142 16.92 5.47 11.40
C LEU A 142 17.33 6.95 11.27
N GLY A 143 16.78 7.85 12.11
CA GLY A 143 17.01 9.29 11.99
C GLY A 143 16.28 9.93 10.81
N LEU A 144 15.23 9.29 10.30
CA LEU A 144 14.39 9.76 9.19
C LEU A 144 12.98 10.10 9.68
N ILE A 145 12.15 10.63 8.78
CA ILE A 145 10.73 10.90 9.02
C ILE A 145 9.85 10.24 7.94
N PRO A 146 8.61 9.81 8.27
CA PRO A 146 7.69 9.20 7.32
C PRO A 146 7.02 10.25 6.39
N ALA A 147 7.79 11.14 5.78
CA ALA A 147 7.29 12.34 5.11
C ALA A 147 6.27 12.02 4.00
N CYS A 148 6.64 11.20 3.01
CA CYS A 148 5.79 10.91 1.85
C CYS A 148 4.51 10.15 2.19
N ILE A 149 4.49 9.40 3.29
CA ILE A 149 3.33 8.58 3.69
C ILE A 149 2.43 9.31 4.69
N SER A 150 2.96 10.32 5.39
CA SER A 150 2.29 10.98 6.52
C SER A 150 0.92 11.57 6.18
N PRO A 151 0.66 12.21 5.02
CA PRO A 151 -0.66 12.80 4.75
C PRO A 151 -1.77 11.74 4.74
N TYR A 152 -1.48 10.57 4.17
CA TYR A 152 -2.44 9.47 4.05
C TYR A 152 -2.71 8.81 5.41
N VAL A 153 -1.64 8.61 6.19
CA VAL A 153 -1.74 8.01 7.52
C VAL A 153 -2.49 8.94 8.48
N ILE A 154 -2.24 10.24 8.43
CA ILE A 154 -2.96 11.23 9.25
C ILE A 154 -4.45 11.26 8.89
N LYS A 155 -4.79 11.17 7.60
CA LYS A 155 -6.20 11.07 7.17
C LYS A 155 -6.90 9.80 7.72
N LYS A 156 -6.18 8.68 7.87
CA LYS A 156 -6.75 7.43 8.42
C LYS A 156 -6.82 7.42 9.94
N CYS A 157 -5.74 7.80 10.62
CA CYS A 157 -5.57 7.58 12.05
C CYS A 157 -5.86 8.81 12.92
N GLY A 158 -5.92 10.00 12.30
CA GLY A 158 -5.92 11.27 13.01
C GLY A 158 -4.54 11.64 13.58
N GLU A 159 -4.34 12.94 13.83
CA GLU A 159 -3.05 13.48 14.28
C GLU A 159 -2.58 12.85 15.60
N GLY A 160 -3.48 12.72 16.58
CA GLY A 160 -3.13 12.23 17.92
C GLY A 160 -2.45 10.87 17.91
N LYS A 161 -3.01 9.90 17.18
CA LYS A 161 -2.41 8.57 17.00
C LYS A 161 -1.13 8.61 16.17
N CYS A 162 -1.09 9.46 15.14
CA CYS A 162 0.13 9.63 14.35
C CYS A 162 1.30 10.16 15.18
N ARG A 163 1.08 11.07 16.13
CA ARG A 163 2.14 11.54 17.04
C ARG A 163 2.73 10.40 17.86
N GLU A 164 1.88 9.56 18.45
CA GLU A 164 2.32 8.36 19.18
C GLU A 164 3.16 7.45 18.28
N PHE A 165 2.62 7.07 17.11
CA PHE A 165 3.26 6.06 16.28
C PHE A 165 4.52 6.57 15.57
N PHE A 166 4.52 7.82 15.09
CA PHE A 166 5.65 8.41 14.37
C PHE A 166 6.81 8.72 15.32
N LEU A 167 6.55 9.26 16.51
CA LEU A 167 7.63 9.62 17.45
C LEU A 167 8.23 8.40 18.13
N THR A 168 7.43 7.36 18.40
CA THR A 168 7.94 6.15 19.05
C THR A 168 8.58 5.17 18.07
N GLY A 169 8.11 5.14 16.82
CA GLY A 169 8.48 4.13 15.83
C GLY A 169 8.17 2.70 16.28
N GLU A 170 7.17 2.52 17.15
CA GLU A 170 6.82 1.22 17.72
C GLU A 170 6.28 0.22 16.67
N ARG A 171 6.23 -1.06 17.04
CA ARG A 171 5.54 -2.10 16.27
C ARG A 171 4.10 -2.23 16.78
N LEU A 172 3.14 -2.12 15.87
CA LEU A 172 1.72 -2.24 16.15
C LEU A 172 1.22 -3.64 15.81
N THR A 173 0.30 -4.18 16.63
CA THR A 173 -0.51 -5.35 16.28
C THR A 173 -1.58 -4.97 15.24
N ALA A 174 -2.16 -5.97 14.58
CA ALA A 174 -3.31 -5.76 13.71
C ALA A 174 -4.47 -5.09 14.46
N ASP A 175 -4.77 -5.53 15.69
CA ASP A 175 -5.83 -4.93 16.51
C ASP A 175 -5.56 -3.46 16.83
N LYS A 176 -4.33 -3.12 17.26
CA LYS A 176 -3.95 -1.72 17.56
C LYS A 176 -4.05 -0.86 16.30
N ALA A 177 -3.63 -1.38 15.14
CA ALA A 177 -3.78 -0.71 13.85
C ALA A 177 -5.27 -0.49 13.47
N CYS A 178 -6.13 -1.48 13.73
CA CYS A 178 -7.56 -1.41 13.46
C CYS A 178 -8.25 -0.40 14.37
N THR A 179 -8.00 -0.45 15.69
CA THR A 179 -8.53 0.53 16.66
C THR A 179 -8.07 1.94 16.33
N ALA A 180 -6.86 2.11 15.79
CA ALA A 180 -6.34 3.41 15.39
C ALA A 180 -6.88 3.89 14.03
N GLY A 181 -7.68 3.10 13.30
CA GLY A 181 -8.22 3.49 11.99
C GLY A 181 -7.29 3.27 10.79
N LEU A 182 -6.09 2.71 10.99
CA LEU A 182 -5.14 2.44 9.91
C LEU A 182 -5.67 1.35 8.94
N ILE A 183 -6.34 0.35 9.50
CA ILE A 183 -6.98 -0.75 8.77
C ILE A 183 -8.45 -0.87 9.18
N ASN A 184 -9.25 -1.51 8.33
CA ASN A 184 -10.70 -1.58 8.48
C ASN A 184 -11.17 -2.84 9.20
N ALA A 185 -10.45 -3.96 9.06
CA ALA A 185 -10.76 -5.20 9.76
C ALA A 185 -9.52 -6.09 9.96
N VAL A 186 -9.60 -6.92 10.99
CA VAL A 186 -8.66 -8.00 11.29
C VAL A 186 -9.39 -9.33 11.13
N VAL A 187 -8.77 -10.28 10.44
CA VAL A 187 -9.33 -11.61 10.18
C VAL A 187 -8.27 -12.69 10.34
N GLU A 188 -8.68 -13.94 10.51
CA GLU A 188 -7.78 -15.09 10.40
C GLU A 188 -7.16 -15.14 9.00
N LEU A 189 -5.89 -15.56 8.91
CA LEU A 189 -5.17 -15.57 7.64
C LEU A 189 -5.85 -16.52 6.63
N GLU A 190 -6.37 -17.64 7.11
CA GLU A 190 -7.04 -18.67 6.33
C GLU A 190 -8.36 -18.16 5.73
N GLY A 191 -9.02 -17.21 6.41
CA GLY A 191 -10.30 -16.62 5.99
C GLY A 191 -10.16 -15.31 5.22
N ILE A 192 -8.95 -14.76 5.07
CA ILE A 192 -8.78 -13.41 4.50
C ILE A 192 -9.26 -13.30 3.06
N ASP A 193 -9.03 -14.33 2.23
CA ASP A 193 -9.43 -14.30 0.83
C ASP A 193 -10.94 -14.34 0.66
N THR A 194 -11.63 -15.16 1.45
CA THR A 194 -13.11 -15.17 1.52
C THR A 194 -13.65 -13.79 1.87
N PHE A 195 -13.09 -13.14 2.89
CA PHE A 195 -13.51 -11.79 3.29
C PHE A 195 -13.28 -10.74 2.19
N ILE A 196 -12.13 -10.83 1.50
CA ILE A 196 -11.81 -9.95 0.37
C ILE A 196 -12.82 -10.16 -0.76
N ASP A 197 -13.14 -11.40 -1.12
CA ASP A 197 -14.07 -11.71 -2.21
C ASP A 197 -15.50 -11.22 -1.92
N GLU A 198 -15.96 -11.30 -0.66
CA GLU A 198 -17.23 -10.71 -0.23
C GLU A 198 -17.24 -9.18 -0.40
N LEU A 199 -16.15 -8.52 -0.04
CA LEU A 199 -16.01 -7.07 -0.18
C LEU A 199 -15.95 -6.66 -1.67
N VAL A 200 -15.20 -7.41 -2.48
CA VAL A 200 -15.11 -7.22 -3.93
C VAL A 200 -16.50 -7.35 -4.57
N SER A 201 -17.30 -8.35 -4.17
CA SER A 201 -18.66 -8.55 -4.68
C SER A 201 -19.56 -7.32 -4.46
N LYS A 202 -19.48 -6.71 -3.27
CA LYS A 202 -20.21 -5.47 -2.94
C LYS A 202 -19.79 -4.29 -3.82
N LEU A 203 -18.50 -4.16 -4.12
CA LEU A 203 -17.97 -3.09 -4.95
C LEU A 203 -18.27 -3.29 -6.44
N VAL A 204 -18.17 -4.54 -6.94
CA VAL A 204 -18.46 -4.88 -8.35
C VAL A 204 -19.94 -4.73 -8.68
N SER A 205 -20.84 -5.03 -7.73
CA SER A 205 -22.29 -4.85 -7.92
C SER A 205 -22.77 -3.40 -7.91
N SER A 206 -21.93 -2.45 -7.46
CA SER A 206 -22.26 -1.03 -7.40
C SER A 206 -22.07 -0.29 -8.75
N GLY A 207 -22.58 0.94 -8.87
CA GLY A 207 -22.35 1.78 -10.05
C GLY A 207 -20.91 2.31 -10.13
N PRO A 208 -20.13 2.06 -11.21
CA PRO A 208 -18.71 2.44 -11.26
C PRO A 208 -18.49 3.95 -11.23
N ALA A 209 -19.35 4.73 -11.90
CA ALA A 209 -19.28 6.18 -11.87
C ALA A 209 -19.59 6.73 -10.46
N ALA A 210 -20.57 6.16 -9.76
CA ALA A 210 -20.91 6.55 -8.40
C ALA A 210 -19.77 6.26 -7.42
N ILE A 211 -19.14 5.08 -7.48
CA ILE A 211 -17.96 4.78 -6.66
C ILE A 211 -16.84 5.79 -6.92
N LYS A 212 -16.54 6.09 -8.18
CA LYS A 212 -15.53 7.08 -8.54
C LYS A 212 -15.84 8.44 -7.91
N SER A 213 -17.07 8.94 -8.06
CA SER A 213 -17.50 10.22 -7.48
C SER A 213 -17.49 10.21 -5.95
N CYS A 214 -17.86 9.10 -5.30
CA CYS A 214 -17.72 8.94 -3.84
C CYS A 214 -16.27 9.06 -3.41
N LYS A 215 -15.34 8.46 -4.16
CA LYS A 215 -13.90 8.62 -3.89
C LYS A 215 -13.46 10.07 -4.05
N GLU A 216 -13.86 10.74 -5.14
CA GLU A 216 -13.52 12.14 -5.39
C GLU A 216 -14.02 13.07 -4.27
N LEU A 217 -15.20 12.80 -3.70
CA LEU A 217 -15.77 13.56 -2.58
C LEU A 217 -14.92 13.49 -1.29
N LEU A 218 -14.21 12.38 -1.05
CA LEU A 218 -13.44 12.14 0.18
C LEU A 218 -12.00 12.69 0.14
N ARG A 219 -11.55 13.18 -1.01
CA ARG A 219 -10.13 13.54 -1.25
C ARG A 219 -9.88 15.01 -0.97
#